data_AF-A0A7C6YZ12-F1
#
_entry.id   AF-A0A7C6YZ12-F1
#
_cell.length_a   1.000
_cell.length_b   1.000
_cell.length_c   1.000
_cell.angle_alpha   90.00
_cell.angle_beta   90.00
_cell.angle_gamma   90.00
#
_symmetry.space_group_name_H-M   'P 1'
#
loop_
_entity.id
_entity.type
_entity.pdbx_description
1 polymer ?
#
loop_
_entity_poly.entity_id
_entity_poly.type
_entity_poly.pdbx_seq_one_letter_code
_entity_poly.pdbx_strand_id
1 'polypeptide(L)'
;MEKTYMETPYNFDDIKKYVILDKKEAVDMILVTDICFIYDTSAIRSHAKISDITPLISYIKSKNGIVIITKTVVMEMCSNNHMIWNEYIDFIKRLSDAGINVLKFDEEDSLQCLRRVYNYTQDVLNNSLKYALRTARKWKGSVDEIIGNSGSGMIRKLCGNDSYSKTELFSTFFQMARSKKKSEDNLAEELIMVCIAILSNIPDRNEYKYIIVSEDRGSIRKLLELSENLEKHTGSKKCSLLTTPALCQILIKEGLIDISELQNILNFTYEDRIIKVFCSEEYDLKPKEKDFNKEELQDKLLNDINFTIYY
;
A
#
# COMPACT_ATOMS: atom_id res chain seq x y z
N MET A 1 -5.40 7.84 26.45
CA MET A 1 -6.65 8.20 25.76
C MET A 1 -6.60 7.52 24.41
N GLU A 2 -7.61 6.73 24.05
CA GLU A 2 -7.61 5.98 22.78
C GLU A 2 -7.69 6.97 21.61
N LYS A 3 -6.83 6.81 20.58
CA LYS A 3 -6.80 7.71 19.42
C LYS A 3 -8.14 7.60 18.69
N THR A 4 -8.86 8.71 18.62
CA THR A 4 -10.08 8.81 17.83
C THR A 4 -9.70 9.21 16.41
N TYR A 5 -10.22 8.52 15.41
CA TYR A 5 -9.94 8.78 14.01
C TYR A 5 -11.00 9.69 13.41
N MET A 6 -10.57 10.57 12.50
CA MET A 6 -11.47 11.41 11.71
C MET A 6 -11.24 11.13 10.22
N GLU A 7 -12.34 11.01 9.48
CA GLU A 7 -12.27 10.75 8.03
C GLU A 7 -11.61 11.88 7.23
N THR A 8 -11.72 13.13 7.71
CA THR A 8 -11.10 14.30 7.07
C THR A 8 -10.33 15.07 8.14
N PRO A 9 -9.00 15.11 8.06
CA PRO A 9 -8.16 15.85 9.01
C PRO A 9 -8.49 17.34 9.03
N TYR A 10 -8.32 18.02 10.17
CA TYR A 10 -8.63 19.46 10.27
C TYR A 10 -7.78 20.34 9.35
N ASN A 11 -6.52 19.94 9.13
CA ASN A 11 -5.60 20.64 8.26
C ASN A 11 -5.43 19.94 6.90
N PHE A 12 -6.47 19.22 6.43
CA PHE A 12 -6.42 18.56 5.12
C PHE A 12 -6.15 19.54 3.97
N ASP A 13 -6.55 20.81 4.12
CA ASP A 13 -6.25 21.90 3.18
C ASP A 13 -4.75 22.07 2.89
N ASP A 14 -3.88 21.74 3.85
CA ASP A 14 -2.43 21.86 3.71
C ASP A 14 -1.86 20.88 2.67
N ILE A 15 -2.53 19.73 2.46
CA ILE A 15 -2.12 18.72 1.47
C ILE A 15 -2.91 18.81 0.17
N LYS A 16 -4.08 19.46 0.13
CA LYS A 16 -4.98 19.48 -1.05
C LYS A 16 -4.28 19.90 -2.35
N LYS A 17 -3.33 20.82 -2.27
CA LYS A 17 -2.59 21.35 -3.43
C LYS A 17 -1.50 20.41 -3.96
N TYR A 18 -1.12 19.40 -3.19
CA TYR A 18 -0.06 18.45 -3.53
C TYR A 18 -0.60 17.07 -3.90
N VAL A 19 -1.94 16.90 -3.89
CA VAL A 19 -2.60 15.64 -4.21
C VAL A 19 -3.73 15.86 -5.19
N ILE A 20 -3.92 14.89 -6.09
CA ILE A 20 -5.06 14.87 -7.01
C ILE A 20 -6.26 14.33 -6.26
N LEU A 21 -7.33 15.13 -6.24
CA LEU A 21 -8.58 14.86 -5.54
C LEU A 21 -9.74 14.55 -6.50
N ASP A 22 -9.61 14.91 -7.78
CA ASP A 22 -10.64 14.61 -8.76
C ASP A 22 -10.72 13.10 -8.98
N LYS A 23 -11.88 12.53 -8.67
CA LYS A 23 -12.09 11.08 -8.71
C LYS A 23 -11.91 10.51 -10.11
N LYS A 24 -12.33 11.24 -11.15
CA LYS A 24 -12.24 10.78 -12.53
C LYS A 24 -10.80 10.79 -13.00
N GLU A 25 -10.08 11.88 -12.72
CA GLU A 25 -8.66 12.02 -13.00
C GLU A 25 -7.83 10.94 -12.29
N ALA A 26 -8.07 10.71 -11.00
CA ALA A 26 -7.39 9.66 -10.24
C ALA A 26 -7.64 8.27 -10.85
N VAL A 27 -8.87 7.95 -11.20
CA VAL A 27 -9.22 6.67 -11.86
C VAL A 27 -8.52 6.54 -13.22
N ASP A 28 -8.58 7.57 -14.06
CA ASP A 28 -7.94 7.55 -15.38
C ASP A 28 -6.42 7.39 -15.25
N MET A 29 -5.77 8.04 -14.27
CA MET A 29 -4.33 7.89 -14.00
C MET A 29 -3.96 6.48 -13.51
N ILE A 30 -4.72 5.89 -12.58
CA ILE A 30 -4.47 4.51 -12.10
C ILE A 30 -4.52 3.51 -13.27
N LEU A 31 -5.43 3.71 -14.22
CA LEU A 31 -5.58 2.81 -15.35
C LEU A 31 -4.46 2.96 -16.38
N VAL A 32 -3.99 4.18 -16.63
CA VAL A 32 -3.02 4.48 -17.72
C VAL A 32 -1.56 4.38 -17.26
N THR A 33 -1.27 4.62 -15.98
CA THR A 33 0.10 4.55 -15.45
C THR A 33 0.67 3.13 -15.54
N ASP A 34 2.00 3.05 -15.66
CA ASP A 34 2.69 1.77 -15.71
C ASP A 34 2.71 1.10 -14.32
N ILE A 35 3.12 1.87 -13.31
CA ILE A 35 3.23 1.41 -11.92
C ILE A 35 2.46 2.34 -10.97
N CYS A 36 1.80 1.75 -9.98
CA CYS A 36 1.13 2.39 -8.87
C CYS A 36 1.87 2.06 -7.57
N PHE A 37 2.57 3.04 -7.00
CA PHE A 37 3.20 2.92 -5.69
C PHE A 37 2.17 3.27 -4.60
N ILE A 38 1.70 2.27 -3.86
CA ILE A 38 0.71 2.46 -2.79
C ILE A 38 1.45 2.54 -1.46
N TYR A 39 1.43 3.71 -0.84
CA TYR A 39 2.09 3.95 0.43
C TYR A 39 1.13 3.73 1.60
N ASP A 40 1.52 2.90 2.55
CA ASP A 40 0.86 2.83 3.85
C ASP A 40 1.39 3.89 4.83
N THR A 41 0.84 3.94 6.04
CA THR A 41 1.26 4.91 7.05
C THR A 41 2.67 4.63 7.60
N SER A 42 3.11 3.37 7.60
CA SER A 42 4.42 2.98 8.13
C SER A 42 5.55 3.45 7.20
N ALA A 43 5.39 3.27 5.88
CA ALA A 43 6.30 3.74 4.86
C ALA A 43 6.35 5.26 4.78
N ILE A 44 5.20 5.97 4.84
CA ILE A 44 5.19 7.44 4.87
C ILE A 44 5.97 7.95 6.08
N ARG A 45 5.76 7.35 7.26
CA ARG A 45 6.46 7.74 8.49
C ARG A 45 7.97 7.55 8.39
N SER A 46 8.41 6.44 7.80
CA SER A 46 9.81 6.14 7.58
C SER A 46 10.43 7.09 6.56
N HIS A 47 9.81 7.22 5.38
CA HIS A 47 10.36 7.99 4.27
C HIS A 47 10.27 9.51 4.48
N ALA A 48 9.33 9.99 5.30
CA ALA A 48 9.25 11.40 5.66
C ALA A 48 10.48 11.89 6.43
N LYS A 49 11.15 11.02 7.17
CA LYS A 49 12.38 11.34 7.92
C LYS A 49 13.61 11.46 7.04
N ILE A 50 13.59 10.84 5.86
CA ILE A 50 14.73 10.84 4.94
C ILE A 50 14.95 12.28 4.46
N SER A 51 16.16 12.78 4.65
CA SER A 51 16.50 14.17 4.29
C SER A 51 16.52 14.38 2.77
N ASP A 52 17.10 13.43 2.02
CA ASP A 52 17.10 13.45 0.56
C ASP A 52 16.37 12.23 0.00
N ILE A 53 15.19 12.46 -0.59
CA ILE A 53 14.36 11.42 -1.21
C ILE A 53 14.57 11.33 -2.73
N THR A 54 15.58 12.00 -3.28
CA THR A 54 15.90 12.01 -4.71
C THR A 54 16.05 10.61 -5.31
N PRO A 55 16.69 9.63 -4.63
CA PRO A 55 16.75 8.26 -5.14
C PRO A 55 15.35 7.62 -5.31
N LEU A 56 14.45 7.83 -4.33
CA LEU A 56 13.09 7.30 -4.36
C LEU A 56 12.27 7.95 -5.49
N ILE A 57 12.37 9.28 -5.63
CA ILE A 57 11.73 10.03 -6.72
C ILE A 57 12.22 9.53 -8.07
N SER A 58 13.54 9.36 -8.23
CA SER A 58 14.16 8.92 -9.49
C SER A 58 13.67 7.53 -9.88
N TYR A 59 13.53 6.62 -8.92
CA TYR A 59 12.96 5.30 -9.15
C TYR A 59 11.48 5.36 -9.54
N ILE A 60 10.65 6.13 -8.84
CA ILE A 60 9.23 6.27 -9.20
C ILE A 60 9.09 6.83 -10.63
N LYS A 61 9.90 7.83 -10.99
CA LYS A 61 9.92 8.39 -12.36
C LYS A 61 10.41 7.39 -13.40
N SER A 62 11.46 6.61 -13.10
CA SER A 62 12.00 5.63 -14.05
C SER A 62 10.97 4.55 -14.41
N LYS A 63 10.00 4.31 -13.52
CA LYS A 63 8.87 3.39 -13.73
C LYS A 63 7.61 4.06 -14.28
N ASN A 64 7.68 5.34 -14.68
CA ASN A 64 6.49 6.12 -15.06
C ASN A 64 5.37 5.96 -14.01
N GLY A 65 5.77 6.02 -12.74
CA GLY A 65 4.94 5.65 -11.61
C GLY A 65 4.19 6.82 -11.01
N ILE A 66 3.07 6.50 -10.39
CA ILE A 66 2.31 7.42 -9.52
C ILE A 66 2.36 6.94 -8.07
N VAL A 67 2.09 7.84 -7.13
CA VAL A 67 1.93 7.51 -5.71
C VAL A 67 0.45 7.55 -5.34
N ILE A 68 -0.01 6.55 -4.62
CA ILE A 68 -1.38 6.44 -4.13
C ILE A 68 -1.36 6.41 -2.60
N ILE A 69 -2.14 7.31 -2.00
CA ILE A 69 -2.40 7.35 -0.56
C ILE A 69 -3.90 7.15 -0.36
N THR A 70 -4.29 6.08 0.32
CA THR A 70 -5.72 5.79 0.50
C THR A 70 -6.33 6.67 1.60
N LYS A 71 -7.65 6.84 1.57
CA LYS A 71 -8.36 7.61 2.59
C LYS A 71 -8.11 7.08 4.01
N THR A 72 -8.05 5.77 4.20
CA THR A 72 -7.75 5.18 5.52
C THR A 72 -6.32 5.47 5.98
N VAL A 73 -5.35 5.52 5.07
CA VAL A 73 -3.98 5.96 5.38
C VAL A 73 -3.98 7.43 5.80
N VAL A 74 -4.69 8.31 5.09
CA VAL A 74 -4.82 9.73 5.49
C VAL A 74 -5.41 9.88 6.90
N MET A 75 -6.42 9.07 7.24
CA MET A 75 -6.98 9.04 8.60
C MET A 75 -5.91 8.66 9.63
N GLU A 76 -5.03 7.74 9.27
CA GLU A 76 -4.03 7.21 10.20
C GLU A 76 -2.82 8.10 10.41
N MET A 77 -2.44 8.85 9.38
CA MET A 77 -1.42 9.90 9.42
C MET A 77 -1.73 11.03 10.40
N CYS A 78 -2.95 11.13 10.92
CA CYS A 78 -3.33 12.16 11.89
C CYS A 78 -2.67 11.96 13.27
N SER A 79 -2.34 13.06 13.94
CA SER A 79 -2.01 13.06 15.37
C SER A 79 -3.30 12.99 16.22
N ASN A 80 -3.14 12.96 17.55
CA ASN A 80 -4.27 12.94 18.50
C ASN A 80 -5.14 14.21 18.44
N ASN A 81 -4.67 15.30 17.81
CA ASN A 81 -5.44 16.51 17.56
C ASN A 81 -6.19 16.50 16.21
N HIS A 82 -6.22 15.36 15.52
CA HIS A 82 -6.83 15.19 14.19
C HIS A 82 -6.22 16.04 13.07
N MET A 83 -4.96 16.49 13.25
CA MET A 83 -4.16 17.12 12.21
C MET A 83 -3.09 16.16 11.68
N ILE A 84 -2.79 16.23 10.39
CA ILE A 84 -1.67 15.54 9.75
C ILE A 84 -0.36 16.17 10.24
N TRP A 85 0.64 15.36 10.56
CA TRP A 85 1.97 15.83 10.94
C TRP A 85 2.65 16.58 9.79
N ASN A 86 3.32 17.69 10.11
CA ASN A 86 4.02 18.53 9.13
C ASN A 86 5.06 17.75 8.32
N GLU A 87 5.76 16.79 8.93
CA GLU A 87 6.75 15.93 8.27
C GLU A 87 6.12 15.12 7.13
N TYR A 88 4.89 14.63 7.31
CA TYR A 88 4.19 13.87 6.28
C TYR A 88 3.65 14.77 5.16
N ILE A 89 3.19 15.98 5.52
CA ILE A 89 2.80 17.00 4.56
C ILE A 89 4.00 17.38 3.69
N ASP A 90 5.17 17.58 4.32
CA ASP A 90 6.42 17.90 3.62
C ASP A 90 6.87 16.75 2.71
N PHE A 91 6.76 15.50 3.14
CA PHE A 91 7.04 14.35 2.27
C PHE A 91 6.16 14.31 1.01
N ILE A 92 4.84 14.47 1.17
CA ILE A 92 3.89 14.53 0.05
C ILE A 92 4.21 15.71 -0.86
N LYS A 93 4.51 16.87 -0.28
CA LYS A 93 4.93 18.07 -1.00
C LYS A 93 6.19 17.80 -1.82
N ARG A 94 7.23 17.19 -1.25
CA ARG A 94 8.49 16.88 -1.97
C ARG A 94 8.25 15.96 -3.16
N LEU A 95 7.35 14.98 -3.05
CA LEU A 95 6.94 14.14 -4.19
C LEU A 95 6.24 14.97 -5.28
N SER A 96 5.25 15.78 -4.90
CA SER A 96 4.48 16.61 -5.82
C SER A 96 5.34 17.68 -6.51
N ASP A 97 6.20 18.38 -5.76
CA ASP A 97 7.11 19.41 -6.28
C ASP A 97 8.14 18.82 -7.26
N ALA A 98 8.49 17.54 -7.09
CA ALA A 98 9.30 16.79 -8.03
C ALA A 98 8.52 16.33 -9.28
N GLY A 99 7.22 16.59 -9.39
CA GLY A 99 6.39 16.21 -10.52
C GLY A 99 5.88 14.77 -10.48
N ILE A 100 5.89 14.12 -9.32
CA ILE A 100 5.17 12.85 -9.12
C ILE A 100 3.70 13.14 -8.89
N ASN A 101 2.82 12.48 -9.65
CA ASN A 101 1.39 12.54 -9.38
C ASN A 101 1.10 11.75 -8.09
N VAL A 102 0.68 12.46 -7.05
CA VAL A 102 0.22 11.87 -5.78
C VAL A 102 -1.31 11.86 -5.79
N LEU A 103 -1.93 10.69 -5.69
CA LEU A 103 -3.37 10.52 -5.69
C LEU A 103 -3.88 10.27 -4.28
N LYS A 104 -4.94 10.97 -3.89
CA LYS A 104 -5.75 10.59 -2.73
C LYS A 104 -6.87 9.68 -3.22
N PHE A 105 -6.83 8.40 -2.85
CA PHE A 105 -7.75 7.39 -3.35
C PHE A 105 -8.75 6.97 -2.26
N ASP A 106 -10.04 7.20 -2.49
CA ASP A 106 -11.07 6.59 -1.66
C ASP A 106 -11.20 5.12 -2.06
N GLU A 107 -11.10 4.20 -1.11
CA GLU A 107 -11.04 2.77 -1.41
C GLU A 107 -12.27 2.26 -2.19
N GLU A 108 -13.44 2.87 -1.98
CA GLU A 108 -14.66 2.62 -2.75
C GLU A 108 -14.56 3.00 -4.24
N ASP A 109 -13.65 3.91 -4.62
CA ASP A 109 -13.45 4.31 -6.01
C ASP A 109 -12.79 3.20 -6.85
N SER A 110 -12.34 2.10 -6.22
CA SER A 110 -11.98 0.86 -6.93
C SER A 110 -13.12 0.32 -7.81
N LEU A 111 -14.38 0.58 -7.44
CA LEU A 111 -15.55 0.31 -8.28
C LEU A 111 -15.52 1.12 -9.58
N GLN A 112 -15.09 2.38 -9.52
CA GLN A 112 -15.06 3.26 -10.69
C GLN A 112 -13.96 2.81 -11.67
N CYS A 113 -12.82 2.34 -11.17
CA CYS A 113 -11.81 1.70 -12.01
C CYS A 113 -12.39 0.51 -12.80
N LEU A 114 -13.15 -0.37 -12.14
CA LEU A 114 -13.81 -1.49 -12.82
C LEU A 114 -14.83 -1.01 -13.86
N ARG A 115 -15.68 -0.03 -13.51
CA ARG A 115 -16.70 0.52 -14.43
C ARG A 115 -16.11 1.23 -15.64
N ARG A 116 -14.91 1.80 -15.49
CA ARG A 116 -14.21 2.49 -16.57
C ARG A 116 -13.72 1.54 -17.65
N VAL A 117 -13.41 0.30 -17.27
CA VAL A 117 -12.90 -0.76 -18.16
C VAL A 117 -14.01 -1.70 -18.63
N TYR A 118 -14.97 -2.01 -17.75
CA TYR A 118 -15.98 -3.02 -18.00
C TYR A 118 -17.40 -2.45 -18.00
N ASN A 119 -18.19 -2.87 -18.97
CA ASN A 119 -19.63 -2.65 -18.99
C ASN A 119 -20.37 -3.80 -18.27
N TYR A 120 -20.00 -4.06 -17.02
CA TYR A 120 -20.59 -5.12 -16.20
C TYR A 120 -21.82 -4.66 -15.43
N THR A 121 -22.71 -5.61 -15.14
CA THR A 121 -23.83 -5.36 -14.23
C THR A 121 -23.33 -5.13 -12.81
N GLN A 122 -24.11 -4.42 -11.99
CA GLN A 122 -23.75 -4.16 -10.60
C GLN A 122 -23.50 -5.45 -9.80
N ASP A 123 -24.21 -6.53 -10.13
CA ASP A 123 -24.03 -7.81 -9.44
C ASP A 123 -22.66 -8.44 -9.73
N VAL A 124 -22.19 -8.36 -10.98
CA VAL A 124 -20.86 -8.84 -11.36
C VAL A 124 -19.78 -8.00 -10.68
N LEU A 125 -19.94 -6.67 -10.65
CA LEU A 125 -19.02 -5.77 -9.94
C LEU A 125 -18.98 -6.07 -8.43
N ASN A 126 -20.14 -6.29 -7.81
CA ASN A 126 -20.23 -6.68 -6.41
C ASN A 126 -19.56 -8.02 -6.13
N ASN A 127 -19.57 -8.96 -7.08
CA ASN A 127 -18.89 -10.24 -6.91
C ASN A 127 -17.37 -10.09 -6.86
N SER A 128 -16.77 -9.10 -7.53
CA SER A 128 -15.36 -8.77 -7.38
C SER A 128 -15.02 -8.35 -5.94
N LEU A 129 -15.85 -7.50 -5.33
CA LEU A 129 -15.71 -7.15 -3.91
C LEU A 129 -15.89 -8.39 -3.01
N LYS A 130 -16.95 -9.18 -3.20
CA LYS A 130 -17.20 -10.38 -2.38
C LYS A 130 -16.02 -11.36 -2.43
N TYR A 131 -15.42 -11.54 -3.60
CA TYR A 131 -14.23 -12.36 -3.76
C TYR A 131 -13.07 -11.81 -2.93
N ALA A 132 -12.75 -10.51 -3.06
CA ALA A 132 -11.71 -9.85 -2.28
C ALA A 132 -11.95 -9.99 -0.77
N LEU A 133 -13.20 -9.80 -0.31
CA LEU A 133 -13.56 -9.94 1.11
C LEU A 133 -13.43 -11.38 1.61
N ARG A 134 -13.83 -12.39 0.82
CA ARG A 134 -13.65 -13.80 1.20
C ARG A 134 -12.18 -14.16 1.35
N THR A 135 -11.31 -13.61 0.52
CA THR A 135 -9.86 -13.75 0.67
C THR A 135 -9.38 -13.05 1.93
N ALA A 136 -9.81 -11.80 2.15
CA ALA A 136 -9.42 -11.03 3.33
C ALA A 136 -9.80 -11.71 4.66
N ARG A 137 -10.94 -12.39 4.70
CA ARG A 137 -11.39 -13.14 5.88
C ARG A 137 -10.49 -14.31 6.28
N LYS A 138 -9.66 -14.82 5.37
CA LYS A 138 -8.69 -15.87 5.69
C LYS A 138 -7.54 -15.36 6.55
N TRP A 139 -7.22 -14.06 6.45
CA TRP A 139 -6.12 -13.42 7.17
C TRP A 139 -6.36 -13.27 8.67
N LYS A 140 -7.60 -13.47 9.15
CA LYS A 140 -7.99 -13.33 10.57
C LYS A 140 -7.59 -12.00 11.20
N GLY A 141 -7.74 -10.91 10.43
CA GLY A 141 -7.41 -9.55 10.87
C GLY A 141 -8.62 -8.63 10.98
N SER A 142 -8.38 -7.32 10.88
CA SER A 142 -9.35 -6.25 11.13
C SER A 142 -10.59 -6.39 10.24
N VAL A 143 -10.42 -6.72 8.96
CA VAL A 143 -11.52 -6.92 8.01
C VAL A 143 -12.38 -8.14 8.39
N ASP A 144 -11.78 -9.25 8.85
CA ASP A 144 -12.56 -10.42 9.32
C ASP A 144 -13.35 -10.07 10.58
N GLU A 145 -12.74 -9.34 11.53
CA GLU A 145 -13.42 -8.89 12.74
C GLU A 145 -14.61 -7.98 12.41
N ILE A 146 -14.41 -6.98 11.56
CA ILE A 146 -15.46 -6.03 11.15
C ILE A 146 -16.61 -6.75 10.46
N ILE A 147 -16.32 -7.65 9.52
CA ILE A 147 -17.36 -8.42 8.83
C ILE A 147 -18.05 -9.37 9.81
N GLY A 148 -17.29 -10.08 10.66
CA GLY A 148 -17.83 -11.01 11.65
C GLY A 148 -18.80 -10.33 12.63
N ASN A 149 -18.52 -9.08 12.99
CA ASN A 149 -19.34 -8.29 13.91
C ASN A 149 -20.44 -7.46 13.22
N SER A 150 -20.56 -7.53 11.89
CA SER A 150 -21.56 -6.77 11.12
C SER A 150 -22.96 -7.40 11.10
N GLY A 151 -23.12 -8.58 11.70
CA GLY A 151 -24.38 -9.33 11.75
C GLY A 151 -24.59 -10.23 10.52
N SER A 152 -25.38 -11.29 10.70
CA SER A 152 -25.56 -12.36 9.70
C SER A 152 -26.06 -11.86 8.34
N GLY A 153 -26.93 -10.85 8.32
CA GLY A 153 -27.43 -10.25 7.08
C GLY A 153 -26.33 -9.55 6.28
N MET A 154 -25.42 -8.84 6.93
CA MET A 154 -24.31 -8.15 6.27
C MET A 154 -23.22 -9.13 5.83
N ILE A 155 -22.91 -10.14 6.65
CA ILE A 155 -22.02 -11.25 6.26
C ILE A 155 -22.55 -11.94 4.99
N ARG A 156 -23.86 -12.21 4.94
CA ARG A 156 -24.50 -12.81 3.77
C ARG A 156 -24.41 -11.89 2.53
N LYS A 157 -24.57 -10.57 2.70
CA LYS A 157 -24.41 -9.59 1.62
C LYS A 157 -22.98 -9.53 1.07
N LEU A 158 -21.99 -9.44 1.96
CA LEU A 158 -20.59 -9.17 1.62
C LEU A 158 -19.75 -10.41 1.31
N CYS A 159 -20.17 -11.58 1.80
CA CYS A 159 -19.41 -12.83 1.64
C CYS A 159 -20.27 -14.01 1.17
N GLY A 160 -21.60 -13.90 1.17
CA GLY A 160 -22.51 -14.93 0.68
C GLY A 160 -22.58 -15.01 -0.84
N ASN A 161 -23.40 -15.94 -1.35
CA ASN A 161 -23.56 -16.20 -2.79
C ASN A 161 -24.78 -15.50 -3.40
N ASP A 162 -25.56 -14.76 -2.63
CA ASP A 162 -26.76 -14.10 -3.17
C ASP A 162 -26.40 -12.98 -4.13
N SER A 163 -27.28 -12.76 -5.09
CA SER A 163 -27.19 -11.67 -6.07
C SER A 163 -27.75 -10.37 -5.49
N TYR A 164 -27.06 -9.26 -5.73
CA TYR A 164 -27.44 -7.91 -5.30
C TYR A 164 -27.30 -6.94 -6.50
N SER A 165 -28.15 -7.11 -7.50
CA SER A 165 -28.10 -6.32 -8.75
C SER A 165 -28.58 -4.87 -8.60
N LYS A 166 -29.35 -4.55 -7.56
CA LYS A 166 -29.92 -3.20 -7.33
C LYS A 166 -29.18 -2.39 -6.26
N THR A 167 -28.16 -2.96 -5.63
CA THR A 167 -27.49 -2.35 -4.47
C THR A 167 -25.99 -2.34 -4.68
N GLU A 168 -25.37 -1.18 -4.45
CA GLU A 168 -23.92 -0.98 -4.53
C GLU A 168 -23.29 -1.35 -3.19
N LEU A 169 -22.34 -2.30 -3.16
CA LEU A 169 -21.77 -2.85 -1.93
C LEU A 169 -20.41 -2.28 -1.52
N PHE A 170 -19.65 -1.66 -2.42
CA PHE A 170 -18.33 -1.07 -2.16
C PHE A 170 -18.44 0.07 -1.16
N SER A 171 -19.26 1.10 -1.42
CA SER A 171 -19.40 2.22 -0.49
C SER A 171 -19.91 1.74 0.86
N THR A 172 -20.86 0.80 0.85
CA THR A 172 -21.40 0.16 2.06
C THR A 172 -20.29 -0.48 2.89
N PHE A 173 -19.42 -1.28 2.27
CA PHE A 173 -18.34 -1.96 2.98
C PHE A 173 -17.25 -0.98 3.45
N PHE A 174 -16.70 -0.15 2.57
CA PHE A 174 -15.55 0.69 2.90
C PHE A 174 -15.89 1.76 3.94
N GLN A 175 -17.09 2.36 3.88
CA GLN A 175 -17.54 3.30 4.92
C GLN A 175 -17.75 2.58 6.26
N MET A 176 -18.38 1.40 6.24
CA MET A 176 -18.54 0.58 7.44
C MET A 176 -17.17 0.23 8.04
N ALA A 177 -16.22 -0.21 7.22
CA ALA A 177 -14.88 -0.57 7.68
C ALA A 177 -14.17 0.62 8.31
N ARG A 178 -14.10 1.76 7.61
CA ARG A 178 -13.44 2.98 8.13
C ARG A 178 -14.06 3.48 9.43
N SER A 179 -15.37 3.37 9.60
CA SER A 179 -16.06 3.73 10.86
C SER A 179 -15.62 2.88 12.07
N LYS A 180 -14.93 1.77 11.83
CA LYS A 180 -14.42 0.84 12.84
C LYS A 180 -12.90 0.88 12.99
N LYS A 181 -12.20 1.83 12.34
CA LYS A 181 -10.74 2.00 12.52
C LYS A 181 -10.41 2.23 13.99
N LYS A 182 -9.49 1.42 14.51
CA LYS A 182 -8.96 1.50 15.87
C LYS A 182 -7.48 1.89 15.84
N SER A 183 -6.98 2.29 17.01
CA SER A 183 -5.56 2.56 17.19
C SER A 183 -4.77 1.27 17.05
N GLU A 184 -3.64 1.32 16.32
CA GLU A 184 -2.71 0.20 16.16
C GLU A 184 -3.28 -1.06 15.48
N ASP A 185 -4.47 -0.97 14.86
CA ASP A 185 -4.97 -2.03 13.99
C ASP A 185 -4.34 -1.97 12.58
N ASN A 186 -4.43 -3.06 11.82
CA ASN A 186 -3.91 -3.17 10.45
C ASN A 186 -4.98 -2.87 9.38
N LEU A 187 -6.00 -2.07 9.72
CA LEU A 187 -7.14 -1.89 8.83
C LEU A 187 -6.74 -1.14 7.55
N ALA A 188 -5.84 -0.16 7.62
CA ALA A 188 -5.41 0.60 6.45
C ALA A 188 -4.76 -0.31 5.40
N GLU A 189 -3.84 -1.16 5.86
CA GLU A 189 -3.10 -2.14 5.07
C GLU A 189 -4.04 -3.21 4.50
N GLU A 190 -4.98 -3.71 5.30
CA GLU A 190 -5.97 -4.69 4.83
C GLU A 190 -6.94 -4.10 3.78
N LEU A 191 -7.32 -2.83 3.90
CA LEU A 191 -8.14 -2.17 2.89
C LEU A 191 -7.36 -1.88 1.60
N ILE A 192 -6.06 -1.57 1.68
CA ILE A 192 -5.16 -1.51 0.51
C ILE A 192 -5.15 -2.88 -0.21
N MET A 193 -4.97 -3.96 0.55
CA MET A 193 -4.96 -5.32 0.01
C MET A 193 -6.30 -5.70 -0.64
N VAL A 194 -7.43 -5.31 -0.05
CA VAL A 194 -8.77 -5.49 -0.67
C VAL A 194 -8.88 -4.70 -1.97
N CYS A 195 -8.41 -3.46 -2.02
CA CYS A 195 -8.39 -2.65 -3.24
C CYS A 195 -7.56 -3.32 -4.33
N ILE A 196 -6.36 -3.80 -4.01
CA ILE A 196 -5.51 -4.51 -4.98
C ILE A 196 -6.17 -5.79 -5.46
N ALA A 197 -6.82 -6.55 -4.57
CA ALA A 197 -7.55 -7.75 -4.97
C ALA A 197 -8.66 -7.45 -5.98
N ILE A 198 -9.33 -6.30 -5.85
CA ILE A 198 -10.35 -5.82 -6.78
C ILE A 198 -9.69 -5.35 -8.09
N LEU A 199 -8.72 -4.44 -8.01
CA LEU A 199 -8.08 -3.79 -9.15
C LEU A 199 -7.24 -4.76 -10.00
N SER A 200 -6.74 -5.84 -9.41
CA SER A 200 -5.99 -6.90 -10.10
C SER A 200 -6.84 -7.70 -11.09
N ASN A 201 -8.18 -7.58 -11.02
CA ASN A 201 -9.06 -8.13 -12.04
C ASN A 201 -9.02 -7.35 -13.36
N ILE A 202 -8.43 -6.14 -13.37
CA ILE A 202 -8.26 -5.33 -14.57
C ILE A 202 -7.01 -5.83 -15.31
N PRO A 203 -7.12 -6.23 -16.60
CA PRO A 203 -6.00 -6.62 -17.42
C PRO A 203 -5.01 -5.47 -17.54
N ASP A 204 -3.74 -5.80 -17.38
CA ASP A 204 -2.65 -4.86 -17.54
C ASP A 204 -1.47 -5.57 -18.21
N ARG A 205 -0.63 -4.78 -18.88
CA ARG A 205 0.57 -5.27 -19.56
C ARG A 205 1.73 -5.45 -18.58
N ASN A 206 1.77 -4.67 -17.51
CA ASN A 206 2.86 -4.72 -16.54
C ASN A 206 2.61 -5.81 -15.50
N GLU A 207 3.60 -6.70 -15.35
CA GLU A 207 3.71 -7.51 -14.14
C GLU A 207 4.02 -6.56 -12.97
N TYR A 208 3.37 -6.78 -11.83
CA TYR A 208 3.51 -5.94 -10.62
C TYR A 208 3.09 -4.47 -10.78
N LYS A 209 2.01 -4.20 -11.52
CA LYS A 209 1.40 -2.86 -11.59
C LYS A 209 1.23 -2.20 -10.21
N TYR A 210 0.85 -2.95 -9.19
CA TYR A 210 0.64 -2.42 -7.84
C TYR A 210 1.82 -2.77 -6.93
N ILE A 211 2.59 -1.77 -6.51
CA ILE A 211 3.70 -1.95 -5.56
C ILE A 211 3.28 -1.32 -4.24
N ILE A 212 3.07 -2.15 -3.21
CA ILE A 212 2.84 -1.64 -1.86
C ILE A 212 4.19 -1.31 -1.24
N VAL A 213 4.32 -0.10 -0.68
CA VAL A 213 5.47 0.29 0.13
C VAL A 213 5.02 0.27 1.58
N SER A 214 5.64 -0.57 2.40
CA SER A 214 5.27 -0.78 3.80
C SER A 214 6.45 -1.31 4.60
N GLU A 215 6.54 -0.87 5.86
CA GLU A 215 7.44 -1.41 6.89
C GLU A 215 6.70 -2.34 7.88
N ASP A 216 5.39 -2.51 7.73
CA ASP A 216 4.58 -3.32 8.64
C ASP A 216 4.70 -4.82 8.35
N ARG A 217 5.60 -5.45 9.10
CA ARG A 217 5.84 -6.90 9.15
C ARG A 217 4.57 -7.72 9.39
N GLY A 218 3.59 -7.18 10.11
CA GLY A 218 2.30 -7.85 10.37
C GLY A 218 1.47 -8.06 9.10
N SER A 219 1.57 -7.11 8.16
CA SER A 219 0.84 -7.12 6.90
C SER A 219 1.58 -7.85 5.77
N ILE A 220 2.91 -7.94 5.83
CA ILE A 220 3.75 -8.64 4.83
C ILE A 220 3.26 -10.05 4.54
N ARG A 221 3.02 -10.87 5.56
CA ARG A 221 2.59 -12.28 5.36
C ARG A 221 1.24 -12.37 4.65
N LYS A 222 0.30 -11.48 4.98
CA LYS A 222 -1.04 -11.44 4.37
C LYS A 222 -0.94 -11.02 2.91
N LEU A 223 -0.04 -10.10 2.60
CA LEU A 223 0.22 -9.62 1.25
C LEU A 223 0.84 -10.72 0.37
N LEU A 224 1.78 -11.49 0.90
CA LEU A 224 2.33 -12.66 0.18
C LEU A 224 1.22 -13.66 -0.15
N GLU A 225 0.37 -13.98 0.83
CA GLU A 225 -0.79 -14.86 0.60
C GLU A 225 -1.75 -14.27 -0.46
N LEU A 226 -1.99 -12.96 -0.42
CA LEU A 226 -2.77 -12.27 -1.44
C LEU A 226 -2.13 -12.40 -2.83
N SER A 227 -0.83 -12.12 -2.95
CA SER A 227 -0.11 -12.13 -4.22
C SER A 227 -0.14 -13.53 -4.85
N GLU A 228 0.10 -14.59 -4.07
CA GLU A 228 -0.02 -15.97 -4.54
C GLU A 228 -1.45 -16.34 -4.97
N ASN A 229 -2.46 -15.90 -4.22
CA ASN A 229 -3.86 -16.15 -4.56
C ASN A 229 -4.26 -15.41 -5.86
N LEU A 230 -3.79 -14.17 -6.04
CA LEU A 230 -4.02 -13.39 -7.25
C LEU A 230 -3.30 -13.97 -8.46
N GLU A 231 -2.08 -14.46 -8.30
CA GLU A 231 -1.34 -15.13 -9.37
C GLU A 231 -2.09 -16.40 -9.81
N LYS A 232 -2.55 -17.23 -8.87
CA LYS A 232 -3.37 -18.42 -9.17
C LYS A 232 -4.69 -18.07 -9.87
N HIS A 233 -5.30 -16.95 -9.52
CA HIS A 233 -6.61 -16.55 -10.05
C HIS A 233 -6.52 -15.85 -11.41
N THR A 234 -5.56 -14.94 -11.58
CA THR A 234 -5.41 -14.10 -12.77
C THR A 234 -4.38 -14.62 -13.76
N GLY A 235 -3.56 -15.59 -13.36
CA GLY A 235 -2.46 -16.15 -14.17
C GLY A 235 -1.24 -15.24 -14.28
N SER A 236 -1.17 -14.15 -13.51
CA SER A 236 -0.05 -13.20 -13.56
C SER A 236 0.19 -12.55 -12.20
N LYS A 237 1.44 -12.13 -11.95
CA LYS A 237 1.79 -11.41 -10.74
C LYS A 237 1.35 -9.96 -10.86
N LYS A 238 0.34 -9.58 -10.08
CA LYS A 238 -0.29 -8.24 -10.14
C LYS A 238 0.22 -7.27 -9.10
N CYS A 239 0.76 -7.79 -7.99
CA CYS A 239 1.25 -6.95 -6.90
C CYS A 239 2.54 -7.45 -6.27
N SER A 240 3.35 -6.50 -5.81
CA SER A 240 4.54 -6.73 -5.00
C SER A 240 4.53 -5.86 -3.75
N LEU A 241 5.45 -6.15 -2.85
CA LEU A 241 5.72 -5.38 -1.65
C LEU A 241 7.18 -4.94 -1.69
N LEU A 242 7.44 -3.70 -1.28
CA LEU A 242 8.77 -3.19 -1.01
C LEU A 242 8.82 -2.64 0.42
N THR A 243 9.72 -3.20 1.22
CA THR A 243 10.28 -2.51 2.38
C THR A 243 11.43 -1.59 1.92
N THR A 244 11.83 -0.67 2.79
CA THR A 244 12.96 0.25 2.57
C THR A 244 14.25 -0.50 2.20
N PRO A 245 14.63 -1.62 2.85
CA PRO A 245 15.85 -2.36 2.50
C PRO A 245 15.74 -3.00 1.11
N ALA A 246 14.57 -3.56 0.77
CA ALA A 246 14.32 -4.09 -0.57
C ALA A 246 14.40 -2.99 -1.64
N LEU A 247 13.83 -1.81 -1.35
CA LEU A 247 13.93 -0.64 -2.20
C LEU A 247 15.38 -0.19 -2.37
N CYS A 248 16.17 -0.10 -1.29
CA CYS A 248 17.60 0.22 -1.37
C CYS A 248 18.36 -0.76 -2.27
N GLN A 249 18.09 -2.07 -2.16
CA GLN A 249 18.71 -3.06 -3.03
C GLN A 249 18.36 -2.82 -4.52
N ILE A 250 17.12 -2.45 -4.82
CA ILE A 250 16.71 -2.12 -6.19
C ILE A 250 17.40 -0.84 -6.67
N LEU A 251 17.43 0.20 -5.84
CA LEU A 251 18.09 1.47 -6.18
C LEU A 251 19.58 1.28 -6.51
N ILE A 252 20.28 0.43 -5.74
CA ILE A 252 21.69 0.09 -6.02
C ILE A 252 21.81 -0.64 -7.36
N LYS A 253 20.97 -1.66 -7.59
CA LYS A 253 20.98 -2.44 -8.84
C LYS A 253 20.68 -1.59 -10.07
N GLU A 254 19.84 -0.56 -9.93
CA GLU A 254 19.51 0.38 -11.01
C GLU A 254 20.48 1.57 -11.12
N GLY A 255 21.49 1.65 -10.25
CA GLY A 255 22.46 2.75 -10.25
C GLY A 255 21.84 4.11 -9.90
N LEU A 256 20.78 4.11 -9.09
CA LEU A 256 20.00 5.30 -8.70
C LEU A 256 20.37 5.86 -7.32
N ILE A 257 21.33 5.24 -6.64
CA ILE A 257 21.75 5.64 -5.31
C ILE A 257 23.26 5.43 -5.13
N ASP A 258 23.92 6.36 -4.44
CA ASP A 258 25.30 6.22 -3.99
C ASP A 258 25.41 5.77 -2.52
N ILE A 259 26.64 5.59 -2.05
CA ILE A 259 26.92 5.12 -0.70
C ILE A 259 26.42 6.10 0.37
N SER A 260 26.56 7.41 0.12
CA SER A 260 26.18 8.45 1.07
C SER A 260 24.66 8.61 1.16
N GLU A 261 23.96 8.49 0.05
CA GLU A 261 22.50 8.47 -0.03
C GLU A 261 21.92 7.21 0.63
N LEU A 262 22.54 6.04 0.40
CA LEU A 262 22.16 4.80 1.08
C LEU A 262 22.28 4.92 2.60
N GLN A 263 23.40 5.48 3.08
CA GLN A 263 23.61 5.79 4.49
C GLN A 263 22.54 6.75 5.02
N ASN A 264 22.15 7.76 4.24
CA ASN A 264 21.09 8.68 4.59
C ASN A 264 19.77 7.93 4.85
N ILE A 265 19.35 7.11 3.88
CA ILE A 265 18.10 6.36 3.97
C ILE A 265 18.09 5.45 5.19
N LEU A 266 19.14 4.64 5.39
CA LEU A 266 19.21 3.69 6.51
C LEU A 266 19.24 4.41 7.86
N ASN A 267 20.01 5.50 7.99
CA ASN A 267 20.12 6.26 9.23
C ASN A 267 18.80 6.92 9.64
N PHE A 268 18.11 7.59 8.71
CA PHE A 268 16.87 8.29 9.02
C PHE A 268 15.67 7.36 9.17
N THR A 269 15.65 6.24 8.46
CA THR A 269 14.56 5.27 8.54
C THR A 269 14.61 4.48 9.84
N TYR A 270 15.79 3.98 10.21
CA TYR A 270 15.93 3.02 11.30
C TYR A 270 16.54 3.60 12.58
N GLU A 271 17.12 4.81 12.55
CA GLU A 271 17.80 5.41 13.71
C GLU A 271 18.81 4.41 14.31
N ASP A 272 18.64 3.98 15.57
CA ASP A 272 19.50 2.98 16.23
C ASP A 272 18.85 1.57 16.31
N ARG A 273 17.79 1.32 15.53
CA ARG A 273 17.04 0.06 15.58
C ARG A 273 17.73 -1.02 14.77
N ILE A 274 17.57 -2.26 15.25
CA ILE A 274 17.90 -3.46 14.49
C ILE A 274 16.96 -3.55 13.28
N ILE A 275 17.54 -3.73 12.10
CA ILE A 275 16.83 -3.86 10.84
C ILE A 275 16.58 -5.34 10.59
N LYS A 276 15.31 -5.72 10.54
CA LYS A 276 14.94 -7.11 10.25
C LYS A 276 14.58 -7.24 8.78
N VAL A 277 15.28 -8.12 8.08
CA VAL A 277 15.18 -8.28 6.62
C VAL A 277 14.89 -9.73 6.26
N PHE A 278 13.98 -9.99 5.32
CA PHE A 278 13.78 -11.33 4.79
C PHE A 278 14.63 -11.52 3.54
N CYS A 279 15.69 -12.31 3.67
CA CYS A 279 16.78 -12.37 2.70
C CYS A 279 17.35 -13.78 2.54
N SER A 280 18.16 -13.96 1.50
CA SER A 280 19.02 -15.12 1.30
C SER A 280 20.46 -14.68 1.04
N GLU A 281 21.42 -15.45 1.55
CA GLU A 281 22.86 -15.36 1.23
C GLU A 281 23.33 -16.62 0.48
N GLU A 282 24.58 -16.63 0.03
CA GLU A 282 25.18 -17.69 -0.82
C GLU A 282 24.92 -19.13 -0.34
N TYR A 283 24.98 -19.36 0.98
CA TYR A 283 24.83 -20.70 1.57
C TYR A 283 23.45 -20.97 2.17
N ASP A 284 22.49 -20.05 2.02
CA ASP A 284 21.14 -20.25 2.51
C ASP A 284 20.33 -21.14 1.57
N LEU A 285 19.87 -22.29 2.08
CA LEU A 285 19.01 -23.20 1.33
C LEU A 285 17.63 -22.60 1.02
N LYS A 286 17.17 -21.65 1.86
CA LYS A 286 15.90 -20.94 1.71
C LYS A 286 16.02 -19.53 2.32
N PRO A 287 15.25 -18.54 1.82
CA PRO A 287 15.17 -17.23 2.45
C PRO A 287 14.70 -17.32 3.89
N LYS A 288 15.26 -16.46 4.75
CA LYS A 288 14.93 -16.40 6.19
C LYS A 288 15.00 -14.97 6.71
N GLU A 289 14.35 -14.72 7.83
CA GLU A 289 14.48 -13.45 8.53
C GLU A 289 15.85 -13.37 9.22
N LYS A 290 16.55 -12.27 9.01
CA LYS A 290 17.82 -11.94 9.67
C LYS A 290 17.77 -10.53 10.23
N ASP A 291 18.57 -10.33 11.27
CA ASP A 291 18.69 -9.08 12.00
C ASP A 291 20.05 -8.46 11.63
N PHE A 292 20.05 -7.19 11.25
CA PHE A 292 21.24 -6.44 10.88
C PHE A 292 21.28 -5.10 11.60
N ASN A 293 22.47 -4.62 11.95
CA ASN A 293 22.65 -3.18 12.14
C ASN A 293 22.80 -2.46 10.78
N LYS A 294 22.89 -1.12 10.82
CA LYS A 294 22.93 -0.30 9.60
C LYS A 294 24.19 -0.56 8.79
N GLU A 295 25.32 -0.66 9.47
CA GLU A 295 26.63 -0.87 8.85
C GLU A 295 26.73 -2.27 8.21
N GLU A 296 26.26 -3.30 8.90
CA GLU A 296 26.18 -4.68 8.40
C GLU A 296 25.27 -4.79 7.18
N LEU A 297 24.07 -4.18 7.24
CA LEU A 297 23.14 -4.21 6.11
C LEU A 297 23.70 -3.44 4.91
N GLN A 298 24.32 -2.28 5.15
CA GLN A 298 24.97 -1.50 4.11
C GLN A 298 26.08 -2.31 3.43
N ASP A 299 26.96 -2.95 4.21
CA ASP A 299 28.04 -3.78 3.69
C ASP A 299 27.49 -4.93 2.83
N LYS A 300 26.46 -5.64 3.32
CA LYS A 300 25.77 -6.68 2.56
C LYS A 300 25.16 -6.18 1.26
N LEU A 301 24.51 -5.03 1.28
CA LEU A 301 23.88 -4.44 0.09
C LEU A 301 24.88 -4.01 -0.99
N LEU A 302 26.07 -3.54 -0.59
CA LEU A 302 27.07 -3.00 -1.51
C LEU A 302 28.08 -4.06 -1.99
N ASN A 303 28.47 -4.99 -1.11
CA ASN A 303 29.63 -5.84 -1.33
C ASN A 303 29.29 -7.33 -1.52
N ASP A 304 28.09 -7.78 -1.13
CA ASP A 304 27.67 -9.18 -1.24
C ASP A 304 26.73 -9.38 -2.44
N ILE A 305 27.29 -9.80 -3.58
CA ILE A 305 26.52 -10.05 -4.81
C ILE A 305 25.47 -11.16 -4.67
N ASN A 306 25.67 -12.08 -3.72
CA ASN A 306 24.77 -13.21 -3.46
C ASN A 306 23.67 -12.85 -2.45
N PHE A 307 23.73 -11.65 -1.85
CA PHE A 307 22.72 -11.17 -0.94
C PHE A 307 21.49 -10.68 -1.70
N THR A 308 20.34 -11.33 -1.46
CA THR A 308 19.05 -10.94 -2.06
C THR A 308 18.03 -10.69 -0.97
N ILE A 309 17.40 -9.51 -1.03
CA ILE A 309 16.27 -9.15 -0.18
C ILE A 309 14.99 -9.41 -0.97
N TYR A 310 14.03 -10.07 -0.34
CA TYR A 310 12.72 -10.35 -0.96
C TYR A 310 11.65 -9.36 -0.49
N TYR A 311 11.73 -8.94 0.77
CA TYR A 311 10.95 -7.89 1.42
C TYR A 311 11.49 -7.66 2.84
#